data_AF-A0A9P1JF85-F1
#
_entry.id   AF-A0A9P1JF85-F1
#
_cell.length_a   1.000
_cell.length_b   1.000
_cell.length_c   1.000
_cell.angle_alpha   90.00
_cell.angle_beta   90.00
_cell.angle_gamma   90.00
#
_symmetry.space_group_name_H-M   'P 1'
#
loop_
_entity.id
_entity.type
_entity.pdbx_description
1 polymer ?
#
loop_
_entity_poly.entity_id
_entity_poly.type
_entity_poly.pdbx_seq_one_letter_code
_entity_poly.pdbx_strand_id
1 'polypeptide(L)'
;MSDVILRSSGAPATQRAYQNYVDGYVVATNPSTASIAFAVGKAKVPLDQIAVLSIGTGEAQTRLRRDTRGWGMVSADNIRPENLKNLPPNWGVLLDRSPNEPLLPFLQIVGGGNGYYESMVSANLLGDRFFRLDPRIPNFSKTDPSVVPAVIEIANKTNLQPVNKFIEKNWNSK
;
A
#
# COMPACT_ATOMS: atom_id res chain seq x y z
N MET A 1 -20.69 -10.56 5.23
CA MET A 1 -19.71 -10.12 4.21
C MET A 1 -19.51 -8.60 4.24
N SER A 2 -20.59 -7.80 4.28
CA SER A 2 -20.54 -6.33 4.42
C SER A 2 -19.63 -5.85 5.55
N ASP A 3 -19.76 -6.43 6.75
CA ASP A 3 -19.00 -6.00 7.92
C ASP A 3 -17.50 -6.19 7.71
N VAL A 4 -17.08 -7.28 7.07
CA VAL A 4 -15.66 -7.54 6.78
C VAL A 4 -15.10 -6.48 5.85
N ILE A 5 -15.84 -6.12 4.79
CA ILE A 5 -15.44 -5.09 3.84
C ILE A 5 -15.29 -3.74 4.55
N LEU A 6 -16.27 -3.36 5.38
CA LEU A 6 -16.24 -2.08 6.10
C LEU A 6 -15.11 -2.02 7.14
N ARG A 7 -14.89 -3.11 7.89
CA ARG A 7 -13.74 -3.23 8.83
C ARG A 7 -12.41 -3.10 8.09
N SER A 8 -12.29 -3.69 6.90
CA SER A 8 -11.05 -3.70 6.13
C SER A 8 -10.76 -2.41 5.36
N SER A 9 -11.72 -1.49 5.20
CA SER A 9 -11.60 -0.29 4.34
C SER A 9 -11.68 1.04 5.09
N GLY A 10 -11.78 1.01 6.42
CA GLY A 10 -11.82 2.21 7.27
C GLY A 10 -10.45 2.88 7.39
N ALA A 11 -9.95 3.50 6.32
CA ALA A 11 -8.58 4.02 6.26
C ALA A 11 -8.38 5.19 7.24
N PRO A 12 -7.41 5.09 8.16
CA PRO A 12 -7.11 6.18 9.08
C PRO A 12 -6.75 7.45 8.30
N ALA A 13 -7.38 8.57 8.67
CA ALA A 13 -7.34 9.91 8.04
C ALA A 13 -8.44 10.22 7.00
N THR A 14 -9.04 9.23 6.33
CA THR A 14 -10.06 9.50 5.29
C THR A 14 -11.41 8.85 5.54
N GLN A 15 -11.47 7.75 6.30
CA GLN A 15 -12.72 7.09 6.69
C GLN A 15 -12.82 6.91 8.21
N ARG A 16 -14.04 6.66 8.69
CA ARG A 16 -14.29 6.28 10.09
C ARG A 16 -13.94 4.81 10.29
N ALA A 17 -13.47 4.48 11.50
CA ALA A 17 -13.42 3.09 11.95
C ALA A 17 -14.82 2.47 11.95
N TYR A 18 -14.91 1.16 11.72
CA TYR A 18 -16.16 0.42 11.74
C TYR A 18 -16.09 -0.71 12.77
N GLN A 19 -16.99 -0.68 13.77
CA GLN A 19 -17.00 -1.64 14.89
C GLN A 19 -15.65 -1.76 15.61
N ASN A 20 -14.94 -0.64 15.78
CA ASN A 20 -13.61 -0.53 16.36
C ASN A 20 -12.47 -1.18 15.54
N TYR A 21 -12.72 -1.53 14.28
CA TYR A 21 -11.69 -1.93 13.32
C TYR A 21 -11.32 -0.77 12.41
N VAL A 22 -10.06 -0.78 11.97
CA VAL A 22 -9.49 0.14 10.98
C VAL A 22 -8.98 -0.66 9.78
N ASP A 23 -8.72 0.04 8.68
CA ASP A 23 -8.27 -0.55 7.42
C ASP A 23 -7.09 -1.52 7.59
N GLY A 24 -7.13 -2.63 6.85
CA GLY A 24 -6.09 -3.67 6.85
C GLY A 24 -4.71 -3.15 6.44
N TYR A 25 -4.65 -2.03 5.74
CA TYR A 25 -3.44 -1.28 5.41
C TYR A 25 -2.54 -1.01 6.62
N VAL A 26 -3.11 -0.84 7.83
CA VAL A 26 -2.29 -0.61 9.03
C VAL A 26 -1.47 -1.84 9.43
N VAL A 27 -1.84 -3.03 8.95
CA VAL A 27 -1.17 -4.31 9.24
C VAL A 27 -0.46 -4.85 8.00
N ALA A 28 -1.16 -4.98 6.88
CA ALA A 28 -0.66 -5.59 5.66
C ALA A 28 -1.22 -4.88 4.43
N THR A 29 -0.48 -3.89 3.91
CA THR A 29 -0.87 -3.15 2.69
C THR A 29 -0.80 -3.99 1.42
N ASN A 30 0.07 -5.00 1.43
CA ASN A 30 0.09 -6.09 0.48
C ASN A 30 -0.07 -7.39 1.29
N PRO A 31 -1.20 -8.10 1.18
CA PRO A 31 -1.46 -9.28 2.01
C PRO A 31 -0.74 -10.54 1.52
N SER A 32 0.22 -10.45 0.59
CA SER A 32 0.88 -11.63 0.00
C SER A 32 1.57 -12.50 1.04
N THR A 33 2.39 -11.95 1.93
CA THR A 33 3.12 -12.78 2.90
C THR A 33 2.16 -13.36 3.92
N ALA A 34 1.17 -12.57 4.38
CA ALA A 34 0.10 -13.06 5.24
C ALA A 34 -0.68 -14.22 4.60
N SER A 35 -0.96 -14.15 3.30
CA SER A 35 -1.64 -15.22 2.55
C SER A 35 -0.78 -16.48 2.45
N ILE A 36 0.52 -16.34 2.18
CA ILE A 36 1.48 -17.46 2.16
C ILE A 36 1.54 -18.12 3.54
N ALA A 37 1.71 -17.31 4.60
CA ALA A 37 1.77 -17.78 5.97
C ALA A 37 0.48 -18.50 6.39
N PHE A 38 -0.69 -18.00 5.96
CA PHE A 38 -1.96 -18.67 6.19
C PHE A 38 -2.04 -20.02 5.47
N ALA A 39 -1.65 -20.08 4.19
CA ALA A 39 -1.68 -21.31 3.39
C ALA A 39 -0.78 -22.40 4.01
N VAL A 40 0.43 -22.04 4.42
CA VAL A 40 1.36 -22.98 5.08
C VAL A 40 0.89 -23.34 6.48
N GLY A 41 0.60 -22.33 7.31
CA GLY A 41 0.36 -22.52 8.74
C GLY A 41 -1.00 -23.12 9.08
N LYS A 42 -2.05 -22.69 8.37
CA LYS A 42 -3.44 -23.07 8.62
C LYS A 42 -3.97 -24.06 7.60
N ALA A 43 -3.78 -23.81 6.31
CA ALA A 43 -4.26 -24.74 5.27
C ALA A 43 -3.32 -25.94 5.05
N LYS A 44 -2.13 -25.95 5.68
CA LYS A 44 -1.14 -27.02 5.61
C LYS A 44 -0.66 -27.33 4.19
N VAL A 45 -0.66 -26.33 3.30
CA VAL A 45 -0.11 -26.45 1.95
C VAL A 45 1.41 -26.33 2.03
N PRO A 46 2.18 -27.30 1.50
CA PRO A 46 3.63 -27.20 1.42
C PRO A 46 4.09 -25.94 0.66
N LEU A 47 5.13 -25.27 1.16
CA LEU A 47 5.59 -24.01 0.57
C LEU A 47 6.00 -24.14 -0.90
N ASP A 48 6.53 -25.30 -1.30
CA ASP A 48 6.92 -25.67 -2.68
C ASP A 48 5.73 -25.93 -3.63
N GLN A 49 4.51 -25.98 -3.12
CA GLN A 49 3.27 -26.09 -3.90
C GLN A 49 2.51 -24.77 -4.05
N ILE A 50 3.00 -23.68 -3.45
CA ILE A 50 2.35 -22.37 -3.47
C ILE A 50 2.94 -21.49 -4.58
N ALA A 51 2.11 -21.02 -5.49
CA ALA A 51 2.42 -19.89 -6.36
C ALA A 51 1.51 -18.70 -6.02
N VAL A 52 2.01 -17.47 -6.17
CA VAL A 52 1.28 -16.23 -5.82
C VAL A 52 1.38 -15.21 -6.94
N LEU A 53 0.22 -14.84 -7.49
CA LEU A 53 0.03 -13.61 -8.25
C LEU A 53 -0.48 -12.53 -7.29
N SER A 54 0.35 -11.55 -6.98
CA SER A 54 -0.01 -10.39 -6.18
C SER A 54 -0.36 -9.22 -7.11
N ILE A 55 -1.52 -8.59 -6.91
CA ILE A 55 -2.00 -7.47 -7.75
C ILE A 55 -2.05 -6.20 -6.90
N GLY A 56 -1.39 -5.15 -7.38
CA GLY A 56 -1.35 -3.85 -6.75
C GLY A 56 -2.34 -2.86 -7.33
N THR A 57 -2.56 -1.78 -6.57
CA THR A 57 -3.40 -0.66 -6.97
C THR A 57 -2.61 0.47 -7.63
N GLY A 58 -1.32 0.24 -7.87
CA GLY A 58 -0.40 1.18 -8.47
C GLY A 58 0.63 1.73 -7.48
N GLU A 59 1.86 1.88 -7.96
CA GLU A 59 2.97 2.44 -7.18
C GLU A 59 3.14 3.94 -7.50
N ALA A 60 2.75 4.78 -6.54
CA ALA A 60 3.02 6.22 -6.60
C ALA A 60 4.39 6.55 -6.00
N GLN A 61 5.29 7.05 -6.82
CA GLN A 61 6.63 7.47 -6.40
C GLN A 61 6.55 8.83 -5.68
N THR A 62 6.41 8.80 -4.35
CA THR A 62 6.42 10.00 -3.50
C THR A 62 7.72 10.12 -2.74
N ARG A 63 8.14 11.36 -2.47
CA ARG A 63 9.34 11.64 -1.67
C ARG A 63 9.14 12.96 -0.94
N LEU A 64 9.64 13.07 0.30
CA LEU A 64 9.77 14.34 1.00
C LEU A 64 10.80 15.22 0.28
N ARG A 65 10.41 16.44 -0.11
CA ARG A 65 11.26 17.37 -0.89
C ARG A 65 11.59 18.64 -0.11
N ARG A 66 11.49 18.57 1.21
CA ARG A 66 11.68 19.65 2.16
C ARG A 66 12.59 19.21 3.30
N ASP A 67 13.12 20.18 4.03
CA ASP A 67 13.93 19.92 5.23
C ASP A 67 13.08 19.21 6.29
N THR A 68 13.58 18.08 6.77
CA THR A 68 12.91 17.25 7.78
C THR A 68 13.48 17.40 9.19
N ARG A 69 14.47 18.29 9.39
CA ARG A 69 15.01 18.58 10.72
C ARG A 69 13.90 19.13 11.62
N GLY A 70 13.78 18.58 12.83
CA GLY A 70 12.78 18.99 13.82
C GLY A 70 11.35 18.46 13.57
N TRP A 71 11.16 17.53 12.63
CA TRP A 71 9.84 16.93 12.40
C TRP A 71 9.43 16.00 13.55
N GLY A 72 8.26 16.28 14.12
CA GLY A 72 7.50 15.34 14.96
C GLY A 72 6.15 15.02 14.33
N MET A 73 5.29 14.26 15.01
CA MET A 73 3.91 14.04 14.55
C MET A 73 3.09 15.33 14.57
N VAL A 74 3.40 16.21 15.52
CA VAL A 74 2.85 17.57 15.64
C VAL A 74 4.02 18.57 15.68
N SER A 75 4.99 18.34 16.56
CA SER A 75 6.32 18.96 16.59
C SER A 75 7.28 18.02 17.33
N ALA A 76 8.57 18.01 16.97
CA ALA A 76 9.59 17.19 17.65
C ALA A 76 9.90 17.70 19.06
N ASP A 77 9.85 19.02 19.24
CA ASP A 77 10.26 19.67 20.49
C ASP A 77 9.06 19.97 21.41
N ASN A 78 7.84 19.98 20.86
CA ASN A 78 6.62 20.24 21.63
C ASN A 78 5.43 19.45 21.10
N ILE A 79 5.15 18.27 21.69
CA ILE A 79 4.06 17.37 21.28
C ILE A 79 2.67 18.00 21.50
N ARG A 80 2.54 19.02 22.38
CA ARG A 80 1.29 19.74 22.65
C ARG A 80 1.50 21.26 22.53
N PRO A 81 1.67 21.76 21.30
CA PRO A 81 1.91 23.17 21.08
C PRO A 81 0.65 23.97 21.43
N GLU A 82 0.82 25.02 22.22
CA GLU A 82 -0.27 25.93 22.61
C GLU A 82 -0.77 26.76 21.42
N ASN A 83 0.06 26.94 20.39
CA ASN A 83 -0.27 27.66 19.16
C ASN A 83 -0.13 26.76 17.93
N LEU A 84 -1.24 26.53 17.23
CA LEU A 84 -1.30 25.70 16.02
C LEU A 84 -1.04 26.48 14.73
N LYS A 85 -1.02 27.82 14.77
CA LYS A 85 -1.00 28.64 13.55
C LYS A 85 0.31 28.59 12.77
N ASN A 86 1.41 28.22 13.41
CA ASN A 86 2.76 28.22 12.82
C ASN A 86 3.52 26.90 13.10
N LEU A 87 2.83 25.75 13.08
CA LEU A 87 3.52 24.49 13.26
C LEU A 87 4.49 24.23 12.10
N PRO A 88 5.70 23.73 12.39
CA PRO A 88 6.57 23.26 11.32
C PRO A 88 5.89 22.11 10.56
N PRO A 89 6.32 21.85 9.30
CA PRO A 89 5.96 20.62 8.62
C PRO A 89 6.20 19.40 9.53
N ASN A 90 5.29 18.44 9.47
CA ASN A 90 5.24 17.33 10.41
C ASN A 90 4.88 16.02 9.71
N TRP A 91 5.01 14.91 10.44
CA TRP A 91 4.72 13.57 9.96
C TRP A 91 3.22 13.29 9.76
N GLY A 92 2.35 14.14 10.29
CA GLY A 92 0.90 14.00 10.22
C GLY A 92 0.32 14.41 8.87
N VAL A 93 0.39 15.70 8.51
CA VAL A 93 -0.23 16.24 7.29
C VAL A 93 0.58 17.39 6.67
N LEU A 94 0.69 17.38 5.34
CA LEU A 94 1.28 18.46 4.53
C LEU A 94 0.21 19.08 3.63
N LEU A 95 -0.48 20.11 4.13
CA LEU A 95 -1.53 20.79 3.36
C LEU A 95 -0.97 21.62 2.18
N ASP A 96 0.29 22.03 2.27
CA ASP A 96 1.03 22.83 1.28
C ASP A 96 1.98 21.98 0.42
N ARG A 97 1.60 20.73 0.14
CA ARG A 97 2.48 19.76 -0.55
C ARG A 97 2.76 20.12 -2.01
N SER A 98 3.97 19.84 -2.46
CA SER A 98 4.32 19.83 -3.89
C SER A 98 3.71 18.62 -4.62
N PRO A 99 3.55 18.67 -5.96
CA PRO A 99 3.25 17.48 -6.75
C PRO A 99 4.34 16.41 -6.52
N ASN A 100 3.95 15.24 -6.01
CA ASN A 100 4.80 14.12 -5.56
C ASN A 100 5.36 14.18 -4.13
N GLU A 101 4.96 15.16 -3.33
CA GLU A 101 5.07 15.04 -1.88
C GLU A 101 3.85 14.30 -1.30
N PRO A 102 4.04 13.48 -0.25
CA PRO A 102 2.93 12.81 0.41
C PRO A 102 2.07 13.83 1.17
N LEU A 103 0.73 13.71 1.06
CA LEU A 103 -0.20 14.50 1.88
C LEU A 103 -0.16 14.05 3.34
N LEU A 104 -0.02 12.75 3.55
CA LEU A 104 0.03 12.11 4.86
C LEU A 104 1.36 11.37 4.97
N PRO A 105 2.48 12.04 5.28
CA PRO A 105 3.83 11.48 5.16
C PRO A 105 4.01 10.17 5.90
N PHE A 106 3.68 10.13 7.19
CA PHE A 106 3.81 8.92 7.99
C PHE A 106 2.99 7.79 7.41
N LEU A 107 1.71 8.05 7.14
CA LEU A 107 0.80 7.03 6.62
C LEU A 107 1.35 6.48 5.31
N GLN A 108 1.61 7.33 4.32
CA GLN A 108 2.04 6.92 2.98
C GLN A 108 3.41 6.21 2.97
N ILE A 109 4.36 6.64 3.80
CA ILE A 109 5.67 5.98 3.90
C ILE A 109 5.53 4.61 4.54
N VAL A 110 4.78 4.50 5.65
CA VAL A 110 4.55 3.20 6.30
C VAL A 110 3.88 2.24 5.34
N GLY A 111 2.85 2.66 4.61
CA GLY A 111 2.15 1.72 3.75
C GLY A 111 2.81 1.41 2.42
N GLY A 112 3.47 2.40 1.79
CA GLY A 112 4.30 2.17 0.62
C GLY A 112 5.47 1.25 0.96
N GLY A 113 6.14 1.51 2.08
CA GLY A 113 7.21 0.67 2.62
C GLY A 113 6.75 -0.74 2.94
N ASN A 114 5.59 -0.89 3.60
CA ASN A 114 5.01 -2.20 3.89
C ASN A 114 4.69 -2.98 2.59
N GLY A 115 4.15 -2.31 1.57
CA GLY A 115 3.80 -2.96 0.30
C GLY A 115 5.02 -3.50 -0.43
N TYR A 116 6.12 -2.73 -0.43
CA TYR A 116 7.42 -3.16 -0.95
C TYR A 116 8.01 -4.31 -0.14
N TYR A 117 8.05 -4.17 1.19
CA TYR A 117 8.61 -5.17 2.10
C TYR A 117 7.91 -6.53 1.96
N GLU A 118 6.58 -6.54 1.98
CA GLU A 118 5.74 -7.74 1.81
C GLU A 118 5.98 -8.42 0.46
N SER A 119 6.14 -7.63 -0.60
CA SER A 119 6.47 -8.16 -1.94
C SER A 119 7.85 -8.80 -1.96
N MET A 120 8.85 -8.14 -1.36
CA MET A 120 10.23 -8.64 -1.28
C MET A 120 10.30 -9.94 -0.47
N VAL A 121 9.65 -10.01 0.69
CA VAL A 121 9.62 -11.24 1.51
C VAL A 121 8.93 -12.37 0.75
N SER A 122 7.78 -12.10 0.13
CA SER A 122 7.07 -13.11 -0.66
C SER A 122 7.90 -13.62 -1.84
N ALA A 123 8.62 -12.73 -2.54
CA ALA A 123 9.53 -13.08 -3.61
C ALA A 123 10.71 -13.95 -3.12
N ASN A 124 11.30 -13.62 -1.97
CA ASN A 124 12.39 -14.41 -1.39
C ASN A 124 11.93 -15.81 -0.92
N LEU A 125 10.68 -15.95 -0.47
CA LEU A 125 10.12 -17.23 -0.03
C LEU A 125 9.77 -18.16 -1.20
N LEU A 126 9.26 -17.61 -2.31
CA LEU A 126 8.70 -18.40 -3.41
C LEU A 126 9.56 -18.40 -4.67
N GLY A 127 10.54 -17.50 -4.78
CA GLY A 127 11.34 -17.29 -5.97
C GLY A 127 10.47 -17.03 -7.20
N ASP A 128 10.72 -17.78 -8.26
CA ASP A 128 9.98 -17.73 -9.54
C ASP A 128 8.48 -18.05 -9.44
N ARG A 129 7.99 -18.53 -8.28
CA ARG A 129 6.58 -18.81 -8.02
C ARG A 129 5.84 -17.62 -7.39
N PHE A 130 6.49 -16.46 -7.30
CA PHE A 130 5.83 -15.19 -6.94
C PHE A 130 5.95 -14.18 -8.08
N PHE A 131 4.84 -13.52 -8.40
CA PHE A 131 4.81 -12.40 -9.33
C PHE A 131 3.96 -11.27 -8.79
N ARG A 132 4.46 -10.03 -8.86
CA ARG A 132 3.73 -8.81 -8.48
C ARG A 132 3.42 -7.98 -9.72
N LEU A 133 2.14 -7.82 -10.03
CA LEU A 133 1.65 -6.86 -11.01
C LEU A 133 1.32 -5.55 -10.29
N ASP A 134 2.15 -4.53 -10.45
CA ASP A 134 1.92 -3.22 -9.84
C ASP A 134 2.44 -2.10 -10.76
N PRO A 135 1.59 -1.46 -11.56
CA PRO A 135 2.02 -0.42 -12.49
C PRO A 135 2.40 0.86 -11.74
N ARG A 136 3.35 1.63 -12.28
CA ARG A 136 3.63 2.97 -11.75
C ARG A 136 2.48 3.92 -12.10
N ILE A 137 2.06 4.72 -11.12
CA ILE A 137 0.99 5.69 -11.29
C ILE A 137 1.40 7.08 -10.76
N PRO A 138 0.79 8.17 -11.25
CA PRO A 138 0.84 9.45 -10.56
C PRO A 138 0.32 9.35 -9.12
N ASN A 139 0.70 10.32 -8.27
CA ASN A 139 0.21 10.41 -6.88
C ASN A 139 -1.26 10.88 -6.83
N PHE A 140 -2.17 10.05 -7.33
CA PHE A 140 -3.60 10.30 -7.30
C PHE A 140 -4.15 10.27 -5.88
N SER A 141 -5.17 11.09 -5.63
CA SER A 141 -5.98 10.94 -4.42
C SER A 141 -6.79 9.65 -4.51
N LYS A 142 -6.76 8.84 -3.46
CA LYS A 142 -7.56 7.61 -3.36
C LYS A 142 -9.07 7.88 -3.14
N THR A 143 -9.43 9.12 -2.81
CA THR A 143 -10.81 9.54 -2.49
C THR A 143 -11.43 10.43 -3.57
N ASP A 144 -10.68 10.78 -4.61
CA ASP A 144 -11.15 11.65 -5.68
C ASP A 144 -11.64 10.80 -6.87
N PRO A 145 -12.95 10.72 -7.14
CA PRO A 145 -13.47 9.91 -8.24
C PRO A 145 -13.09 10.46 -9.63
N SER A 146 -12.66 11.73 -9.74
CA SER A 146 -12.27 12.31 -11.02
C SER A 146 -11.01 11.67 -11.62
N VAL A 147 -10.23 10.95 -10.82
CA VAL A 147 -9.01 10.25 -11.28
C VAL A 147 -9.31 8.92 -11.97
N VAL A 148 -10.52 8.37 -11.84
CA VAL A 148 -10.88 7.03 -12.33
C VAL A 148 -10.60 6.85 -13.84
N PRO A 149 -10.94 7.80 -14.73
CA PRO A 149 -10.61 7.67 -16.15
C PRO A 149 -9.12 7.50 -16.42
N ALA A 150 -8.26 8.24 -15.70
CA ALA A 150 -6.81 8.13 -15.84
C ALA A 150 -6.28 6.78 -15.34
N VAL A 151 -6.86 6.23 -14.26
CA VAL A 151 -6.51 4.88 -13.77
C VAL A 151 -6.90 3.81 -14.78
N ILE A 152 -8.07 3.91 -15.42
CA ILE A 152 -8.50 2.99 -16.49
C ILE A 152 -7.53 3.06 -17.67
N GLU A 153 -7.10 4.26 -18.07
CA GLU A 153 -6.13 4.43 -19.16
C GLU A 153 -4.81 3.73 -18.85
N ILE A 154 -4.30 3.86 -17.63
CA ILE A 154 -3.08 3.18 -17.19
C ILE A 154 -3.28 1.66 -17.20
N ALA A 155 -4.41 1.17 -16.69
CA ALA A 155 -4.72 -0.26 -16.69
C ALA A 155 -4.73 -0.84 -18.11
N ASN A 156 -5.38 -0.16 -19.06
CA ASN A 156 -5.43 -0.57 -20.46
C ASN A 156 -4.06 -0.58 -21.15
N LYS A 157 -3.13 0.27 -20.71
CA LYS A 157 -1.76 0.35 -21.23
C LYS A 157 -0.78 -0.58 -20.50
N THR A 158 -1.19 -1.18 -19.39
CA THR A 158 -0.30 -2.03 -18.58
C THR A 158 0.00 -3.33 -19.32
N ASN A 159 1.29 -3.64 -19.51
CA ASN A 159 1.71 -4.85 -20.20
C ASN A 159 1.45 -6.10 -19.36
N LEU A 160 0.49 -6.93 -19.78
CA LEU A 160 0.12 -8.17 -19.09
C LEU A 160 0.90 -9.41 -19.57
N GLN A 161 1.78 -9.29 -20.57
CA GLN A 161 2.55 -10.43 -21.10
C GLN A 161 3.36 -11.18 -20.01
N PRO A 162 4.04 -10.50 -19.07
CA PRO A 162 4.75 -11.20 -17.99
C PRO A 162 3.81 -11.98 -17.06
N VAL A 163 2.60 -11.46 -16.82
CA VAL A 163 1.58 -12.12 -15.99
C VAL A 163 1.07 -13.37 -16.66
N ASN A 164 0.77 -13.30 -17.97
CA ASN A 164 0.31 -14.46 -18.73
C ASN A 164 1.34 -15.58 -18.69
N LYS A 165 2.63 -15.27 -18.94
CA LYS A 165 3.73 -16.24 -18.83
C LYS A 165 3.84 -16.85 -17.43
N PHE A 166 3.67 -16.04 -16.38
CA PHE A 166 3.69 -16.52 -15.01
C PHE A 166 2.53 -17.49 -14.72
N ILE A 167 1.32 -17.17 -15.17
CA ILE A 167 0.14 -18.03 -15.01
C ILE A 167 0.33 -19.33 -15.79
N GLU A 168 0.77 -19.27 -17.05
CA GLU A 168 1.03 -20.45 -17.87
C GLU A 168 2.03 -21.41 -17.20
N LYS A 169 3.14 -20.86 -16.68
CA LYS A 169 4.18 -21.63 -15.97
C LYS A 169 3.65 -22.32 -14.71
N ASN A 170 2.76 -21.68 -13.95
CA ASN A 170 2.39 -22.14 -12.60
C ASN A 170 0.99 -22.78 -12.48
N TRP A 171 0.08 -22.57 -13.44
CA TRP A 171 -1.30 -23.09 -13.40
C TRP A 171 -1.69 -23.95 -14.61
N ASN A 172 -1.11 -23.70 -15.79
CA ASN A 172 -1.49 -24.44 -17.01
C ASN A 172 -0.64 -25.70 -17.25
N SER A 173 0.36 -25.95 -16.40
CA SER A 173 1.15 -27.18 -16.42
C SER A 173 0.39 -28.28 -15.66
N LYS A 174 -0.64 -28.84 -16.31
CA LYS A 174 -1.20 -30.16 -15.97
C LYS A 174 -1.01 -31.10 -17.15
#